data_AF-A0A9Q3K674-F1
#
_entry.id   AF-A0A9Q3K674-F1
#
_cell.length_a   1.000
_cell.length_b   1.000
_cell.length_c   1.000
_cell.angle_alpha   90.00
_cell.angle_beta   90.00
_cell.angle_gamma   90.00
#
_symmetry.space_group_name_H-M   'P 1'
#
loop_
_entity.id
_entity.type
_entity.pdbx_description
1 polymer ?
#
loop_
_entity_poly.entity_id
_entity_poly.type
_entity_poly.pdbx_seq_one_letter_code
_entity_poly.pdbx_strand_id
1 'polypeptide(L)'
;MSSKVLTRRQACWAEFHFSITYRPGHLATLPDALSRWYDVYLERGQDFISKNPMNFQQLIKKDEVQPSRYFAVKLESFSNLIDSIQKKLWQDSQYRIILQELVKGKSIQDYSLDSSSQLLLSKDQAVVPNDHTIHLSILLKPHDSPLAGHPCQEKTLKLVKHDFHWSSMTQFIKDYVSSC
;
A
#
# COMPACT_ATOMS: atom_id res chain seq x y z
N MET A 1 29.13 23.01 26.58
CA MET A 1 27.84 22.65 25.95
C MET A 1 28.00 21.28 25.30
N SER A 2 27.19 20.30 25.69
CA SER A 2 27.24 18.96 25.07
C SER A 2 26.36 18.97 23.81
N SER A 3 26.98 18.83 22.64
CA SER A 3 26.25 18.65 21.38
C SER A 3 25.70 17.23 21.33
N LYS A 4 24.39 17.09 21.53
CA LYS A 4 23.69 15.81 21.32
C LYS A 4 23.31 15.68 19.85
N VAL A 5 23.67 14.55 19.24
CA VAL A 5 23.21 14.19 17.89
C VAL A 5 21.72 13.85 17.98
N LEU A 6 20.87 14.64 17.30
CA LEU A 6 19.43 14.45 17.29
C LEU A 6 19.06 13.31 16.33
N THR A 7 18.06 12.51 16.71
CA THR A 7 17.42 11.56 15.81
C THR A 7 16.62 12.29 14.73
N ARG A 8 16.34 11.63 13.60
CA ARG A 8 15.56 12.22 12.48
C ARG A 8 14.21 12.79 12.92
N ARG A 9 13.52 12.12 13.85
CA ARG A 9 12.28 12.66 14.45
C ARG A 9 12.57 13.93 15.25
N GLN A 10 13.55 13.92 16.15
CA GLN A 10 13.89 15.08 16.97
C GLN A 10 14.32 16.30 16.14
N ALA A 11 15.03 16.10 15.01
CA ALA A 11 15.38 17.17 14.09
C ALA A 11 14.13 17.81 13.45
N CYS A 12 13.16 17.00 13.02
CA CYS A 12 11.90 17.48 12.46
C CYS A 12 11.10 18.34 13.46
N TRP A 13 11.08 17.95 14.74
CA TRP A 13 10.43 18.76 15.78
C TRP A 13 11.25 19.99 16.18
N ALA A 14 12.57 19.98 16.00
CA ALA A 14 13.45 21.11 16.33
C ALA A 14 13.37 22.27 15.31
N GLU A 15 12.81 22.04 14.12
CA GLU A 15 12.54 23.11 13.14
C GLU A 15 11.46 24.09 13.62
N PHE A 16 10.61 23.67 14.57
CA PHE A 16 9.56 24.51 15.11
C PHE A 16 10.00 25.16 16.43
N HIS A 17 9.89 26.49 16.49
CA HIS A 17 10.17 27.27 17.70
C HIS A 17 8.95 27.25 18.64
N PHE A 18 8.68 26.11 19.27
CA PHE A 18 7.65 26.03 20.31
C PHE A 18 8.29 25.93 21.70
N SER A 19 7.74 26.67 22.65
CA SER A 19 8.03 26.49 24.08
C SER A 19 7.01 25.52 24.68
N ILE A 20 7.43 24.30 25.01
CA ILE A 20 6.56 23.39 25.78
C ILE A 20 6.60 23.82 27.24
N THR A 21 5.62 24.61 27.66
CA THR A 21 5.40 24.94 29.06
C THR A 21 4.42 23.93 29.66
N TYR A 22 4.82 23.23 30.72
CA TYR A 22 3.91 22.38 31.47
C TYR A 22 2.75 23.24 32.03
N ARG A 23 1.52 22.85 31.71
CA ARG A 23 0.32 23.47 32.26
C ARG A 23 -0.44 22.41 33.08
N PRO A 24 -0.63 22.61 34.39
CA PRO A 24 -1.43 21.72 35.21
C PRO A 24 -2.82 21.50 34.60
N GLY A 25 -3.32 20.26 34.60
CA GLY A 25 -4.54 19.88 33.88
C GLY A 25 -5.77 20.73 34.22
N HIS A 26 -5.93 21.15 35.49
CA HIS A 26 -7.05 22.00 35.91
C HIS A 26 -7.06 23.38 35.23
N LEU A 27 -5.89 23.90 34.83
CA LEU A 27 -5.76 25.16 34.10
C LEU A 27 -5.86 24.96 32.59
N ALA A 28 -5.80 23.73 32.09
CA ALA A 28 -5.85 23.37 30.68
C ALA A 28 -7.27 22.99 30.24
N THR A 29 -8.29 23.63 30.80
CA THR A 29 -9.70 23.27 30.65
C THR A 29 -10.19 23.32 29.20
N LEU A 30 -9.73 24.29 28.40
CA LEU A 30 -10.08 24.38 26.97
C LEU A 30 -9.46 23.24 26.14
N PRO A 31 -8.13 23.03 26.16
CA PRO A 31 -7.52 21.88 25.50
C PRO A 31 -8.04 20.53 26.01
N ASP A 32 -8.28 20.39 27.32
CA ASP A 32 -8.81 19.16 27.95
C ASP A 32 -10.28 18.91 27.59
N ALA A 33 -11.09 19.96 27.42
CA ALA A 33 -12.46 19.84 26.92
C ALA A 33 -12.50 19.48 25.43
N LEU A 34 -11.56 20.00 24.63
CA LEU A 34 -11.46 19.68 23.20
C LEU A 34 -10.85 18.30 22.92
N SER A 35 -10.03 17.76 23.84
CA SER A 35 -9.48 16.41 23.72
C SER A 35 -10.42 15.33 24.26
N ARG A 36 -11.46 15.70 25.01
CA ARG A 36 -12.44 14.77 25.60
C ARG A 36 -13.77 14.84 24.86
N TRP A 37 -13.82 14.12 23.76
CA TRP A 37 -15.09 13.79 23.11
C TRP A 37 -15.81 12.69 23.90
N TYR A 38 -17.06 12.97 24.31
CA TYR A 38 -17.86 12.11 25.20
C TYR A 38 -18.20 10.75 24.58
N ASP A 39 -18.15 10.67 23.26
CA ASP A 39 -18.31 9.51 22.39
C ASP A 39 -16.99 8.75 22.17
N VAL A 40 -15.83 9.37 22.43
CA VAL A 40 -14.50 8.78 22.20
C VAL A 40 -13.78 8.39 23.49
N TYR A 41 -13.87 9.20 24.55
CA TYR A 41 -13.18 9.00 25.82
C TYR A 41 -14.15 8.79 26.99
N LEU A 42 -13.74 7.97 27.95
CA LEU A 42 -14.61 7.49 29.03
C LEU A 42 -14.80 8.52 30.16
N GLU A 43 -15.92 8.39 30.87
CA GLU A 43 -16.01 8.85 32.27
C GLU A 43 -15.25 7.84 33.16
N ARG A 44 -14.61 8.33 34.24
CA ARG A 44 -13.71 7.54 35.10
C ARG A 44 -14.29 6.16 35.46
N GLY A 45 -13.51 5.10 35.23
CA GLY A 45 -13.77 3.76 35.78
C GLY A 45 -14.38 2.73 34.82
N GLN A 46 -14.61 3.07 33.56
CA GLN A 46 -14.95 2.11 32.50
C GLN A 46 -13.69 1.78 31.68
N ASP A 47 -13.68 0.65 30.95
CA ASP A 47 -12.58 0.29 30.03
C ASP A 47 -12.84 0.86 28.64
N PHE A 48 -11.83 1.49 28.01
CA PHE A 48 -11.95 2.15 26.69
C PHE A 48 -12.54 1.22 25.61
N ILE A 49 -12.28 -0.07 25.77
CA ILE A 49 -12.68 -1.17 24.90
C ILE A 49 -14.21 -1.34 24.87
N SER A 50 -14.89 -1.10 26.00
CA SER A 50 -16.33 -1.37 26.12
C SER A 50 -17.21 -0.35 25.41
N LYS A 51 -16.80 0.93 25.35
CA LYS A 51 -17.54 1.98 24.62
C LYS A 51 -17.16 2.11 23.15
N ASN A 52 -15.92 1.77 22.78
CA ASN A 52 -15.44 1.86 21.41
C ASN A 52 -14.89 0.52 20.89
N PRO A 53 -15.75 -0.50 20.75
CA PRO A 53 -15.34 -1.81 20.25
C PRO A 53 -14.78 -1.74 18.81
N MET A 54 -15.19 -0.74 18.03
CA MET A 54 -14.70 -0.50 16.67
C MET A 54 -13.25 0.02 16.61
N ASN A 55 -12.71 0.57 17.70
CA ASN A 55 -11.32 1.07 17.74
C ASN A 55 -10.31 -0.07 17.91
N PHE A 56 -10.76 -1.26 18.30
CA PHE A 56 -9.91 -2.44 18.36
C PHE A 56 -9.91 -3.15 17.01
N GLN A 57 -9.14 -2.63 16.06
CA GLN A 57 -8.89 -3.32 14.80
C GLN A 57 -7.52 -3.97 14.83
N GLN A 58 -7.49 -5.31 14.77
CA GLN A 58 -6.25 -6.02 14.50
C GLN A 58 -5.81 -5.72 13.07
N LEU A 59 -4.83 -4.83 12.92
CA LEU A 59 -4.32 -4.38 11.62
C LEU A 59 -3.63 -5.48 10.81
N ILE A 60 -3.06 -6.47 11.51
CA ILE A 60 -2.39 -7.62 10.90
C ILE A 60 -3.20 -8.85 11.25
N LYS A 61 -4.08 -9.29 10.35
CA LYS A 61 -4.81 -10.55 10.54
C LYS A 61 -3.87 -11.72 10.32
N LYS A 62 -4.06 -12.81 11.07
CA LYS A 62 -3.21 -14.02 10.96
C LYS A 62 -3.18 -14.59 9.53
N ASP A 63 -4.25 -14.35 8.76
CA ASP A 63 -4.40 -14.82 7.38
C ASP A 63 -3.75 -13.89 6.33
N GLU A 64 -3.24 -12.73 6.72
CA GLU A 64 -2.68 -11.70 5.82
C GLU A 64 -1.14 -11.68 5.79
N VAL A 65 -0.47 -12.44 6.67
CA VAL A 65 0.99 -12.47 6.77
C VAL A 65 1.55 -13.62 5.94
N GLN A 66 1.80 -13.37 4.66
CA GLN A 66 2.73 -14.17 3.87
C GLN A 66 3.67 -13.21 3.11
N PRO A 67 5.00 -13.32 3.29
CA PRO A 67 5.95 -12.53 2.52
C PRO A 67 5.92 -13.00 1.07
N SER A 68 5.31 -12.22 0.18
CA SER A 68 5.40 -12.42 -1.26
C SER A 68 6.36 -11.38 -1.86
N ARG A 69 7.04 -11.75 -2.95
CA ARG A 69 7.91 -10.84 -3.71
C ARG A 69 7.16 -9.61 -4.25
N TYR A 70 5.84 -9.72 -4.41
CA TYR A 70 4.95 -8.72 -4.99
C TYR A 70 3.91 -8.30 -3.94
N PHE A 71 4.34 -7.58 -2.91
CA PHE A 71 3.52 -7.15 -1.75
C PHE A 71 2.84 -8.28 -0.92
N ALA A 72 2.36 -7.92 0.27
CA ALA A 72 1.60 -8.80 1.16
C ALA A 72 0.19 -9.08 0.59
N VAL A 73 0.11 -9.90 -0.44
CA VAL A 73 -1.12 -10.41 -1.02
C VAL A 73 -1.39 -11.78 -0.40
N LYS A 74 -2.59 -12.01 0.16
CA LYS A 74 -3.04 -13.36 0.54
C LYS A 74 -2.75 -14.34 -0.62
N LEU A 75 -2.00 -15.40 -0.34
CA LEU A 75 -1.42 -16.30 -1.36
C LEU A 75 -2.46 -16.81 -2.37
N GLU A 76 -3.67 -17.12 -1.90
CA GLU A 76 -4.80 -17.58 -2.71
C GLU A 76 -5.34 -16.50 -3.67
N SER A 77 -5.44 -15.24 -3.21
CA SER A 77 -5.78 -14.13 -4.10
C SER A 77 -4.65 -13.86 -5.08
N PHE A 78 -3.40 -14.09 -4.68
CA PHE A 78 -2.24 -13.89 -5.54
C PHE A 78 -2.18 -14.91 -6.67
N SER A 79 -2.40 -16.19 -6.40
CA SER A 79 -2.45 -17.24 -7.43
C SER A 79 -3.57 -16.96 -8.43
N ASN A 80 -4.77 -16.60 -7.96
CA ASN A 80 -5.90 -16.28 -8.83
C ASN A 80 -5.63 -15.05 -9.72
N LEU A 81 -4.93 -14.05 -9.17
CA LEU A 81 -4.51 -12.85 -9.90
C LEU A 81 -3.49 -13.21 -10.98
N ILE A 82 -2.47 -14.02 -10.66
CA ILE A 82 -1.49 -14.50 -11.63
C ILE A 82 -2.18 -15.29 -12.75
N ASP A 83 -3.05 -16.24 -12.41
CA ASP A 83 -3.78 -17.04 -13.39
C ASP A 83 -4.62 -16.16 -14.32
N SER A 84 -5.23 -15.11 -13.77
CA SER A 84 -6.03 -14.15 -14.53
C SER A 84 -5.17 -13.32 -15.48
N ILE A 85 -4.02 -12.83 -15.01
CA ILE A 85 -3.03 -12.12 -15.82
C ILE A 85 -2.53 -13.01 -16.96
N GLN A 86 -2.11 -14.24 -16.65
CA GLN A 86 -1.61 -15.18 -17.66
C GLN A 86 -2.67 -15.46 -18.73
N LYS A 87 -3.90 -15.82 -18.34
CA LYS A 87 -4.99 -16.08 -19.29
C LYS A 87 -5.23 -14.89 -20.22
N LYS A 88 -5.20 -13.66 -19.69
CA LYS A 88 -5.40 -12.43 -20.46
C LYS A 88 -4.21 -12.10 -21.37
N LEU A 89 -2.97 -12.32 -20.91
CA LEU A 89 -1.77 -12.17 -21.74
C LEU A 89 -1.80 -13.12 -22.95
N TRP A 90 -2.25 -14.37 -22.76
CA TRP A 90 -2.39 -15.34 -23.86
C TRP A 90 -3.51 -15.00 -24.85
N GLN A 91 -4.54 -14.26 -24.41
CA GLN A 91 -5.62 -13.77 -25.27
C GLN A 91 -5.20 -12.57 -26.11
N ASP A 92 -4.31 -11.73 -25.59
CA ASP A 92 -3.84 -10.54 -26.29
C ASP A 92 -2.90 -10.92 -27.45
N SER A 93 -3.26 -10.47 -28.65
CA SER A 93 -2.49 -10.71 -29.88
C SER A 93 -1.02 -10.25 -29.78
N GLN A 94 -0.74 -9.15 -29.08
CA GLN A 94 0.60 -8.58 -29.00
C GLN A 94 1.50 -9.42 -28.09
N TYR A 95 1.05 -9.67 -26.86
CA TYR A 95 1.81 -10.43 -25.87
C TYR A 95 1.90 -11.92 -26.21
N ARG A 96 0.90 -12.49 -26.90
CA ARG A 96 0.94 -13.89 -27.33
C ARG A 96 2.13 -14.21 -28.23
N ILE A 97 2.48 -13.31 -29.16
CA ILE A 97 3.63 -13.51 -30.05
C ILE A 97 4.92 -13.51 -29.23
N ILE A 98 5.07 -12.53 -28.35
CA ILE A 98 6.23 -12.38 -27.45
C ILE A 98 6.38 -13.64 -26.57
N LEU A 99 5.30 -14.09 -25.95
CA LEU A 99 5.29 -15.31 -25.12
C LEU A 99 5.69 -16.55 -25.91
N GLN A 100 5.16 -16.73 -27.13
CA GLN A 100 5.52 -17.87 -27.97
C GLN A 100 6.99 -17.86 -28.39
N GLU A 101 7.56 -16.68 -28.65
CA GLU A 101 8.97 -16.54 -29.01
C GLU A 101 9.89 -16.79 -27.80
N LEU A 102 9.52 -16.31 -26.62
CA LEU A 102 10.25 -16.58 -25.38
C LEU A 102 10.23 -18.07 -25.02
N VAL A 103 9.07 -18.75 -25.16
CA VAL A 103 8.96 -20.20 -24.94
C VAL A 103 9.82 -21.01 -25.92
N LYS A 104 10.01 -20.51 -27.15
CA LYS A 104 10.92 -21.10 -28.14
C LYS A 104 12.40 -20.83 -27.85
N GLY A 105 12.72 -20.12 -26.75
CA GLY A 105 14.08 -19.82 -26.35
C GLY A 105 14.72 -18.65 -27.11
N LYS A 106 13.95 -17.85 -27.85
CA LYS A 106 14.47 -16.63 -28.45
C LYS A 106 14.56 -15.54 -27.38
N SER A 107 15.70 -14.87 -27.31
CA SER A 107 15.86 -13.67 -26.47
C SER A 107 15.23 -12.48 -27.17
N ILE A 108 14.22 -11.88 -26.52
CA ILE A 108 13.59 -10.63 -26.98
C ILE A 108 14.13 -9.51 -26.11
N GLN A 109 14.52 -8.41 -26.75
CA GLN A 109 15.04 -7.25 -26.03
C GLN A 109 13.96 -6.69 -25.08
N ASP A 110 14.35 -6.40 -23.84
CA ASP A 110 13.52 -5.86 -22.75
C ASP A 110 12.43 -6.79 -22.15
N TYR A 111 12.26 -8.02 -22.64
CA TYR A 111 11.29 -8.97 -22.10
C TYR A 111 11.93 -10.28 -21.62
N SER A 112 11.51 -10.74 -20.45
CA SER A 112 11.90 -12.03 -19.88
C SER A 112 10.70 -12.77 -19.32
N LEU A 113 10.82 -14.09 -19.15
CA LEU A 113 9.80 -14.90 -18.50
C LEU A 113 10.28 -15.25 -17.09
N ASP A 114 9.46 -14.99 -16.08
CA ASP A 114 9.77 -15.42 -14.71
C ASP A 114 9.62 -16.94 -14.60
N SER A 115 10.69 -17.63 -14.21
CA SER A 115 10.68 -19.09 -14.04
C SER A 115 9.71 -19.58 -12.97
N SER A 116 9.38 -18.73 -11.99
CA SER A 116 8.54 -19.10 -10.84
C SER A 116 7.06 -18.83 -11.09
N SER A 117 6.72 -17.62 -11.53
CA SER A 117 5.34 -17.19 -11.74
C SER A 117 4.86 -17.31 -13.18
N GLN A 118 5.74 -17.67 -14.12
CA GLN A 118 5.49 -17.70 -15.57
C GLN A 118 4.91 -16.39 -16.12
N LEU A 119 5.12 -15.28 -15.41
CA LEU A 119 4.72 -13.96 -15.85
C LEU A 119 5.72 -13.40 -16.86
N LEU A 120 5.19 -12.62 -17.80
CA LEU A 120 6.00 -11.80 -18.68
C LEU A 120 6.53 -10.61 -17.87
N LEU A 121 7.85 -10.48 -17.80
CA LEU A 121 8.52 -9.35 -17.17
C LEU A 121 9.05 -8.41 -18.25
N SER A 122 8.93 -7.11 -18.00
CA SER A 122 9.63 -6.07 -18.74
C SER A 122 10.45 -5.23 -17.78
N LYS A 123 11.77 -5.18 -17.95
CA LYS A 123 12.69 -4.46 -17.04
C LYS A 123 12.45 -4.82 -15.56
N ASP A 124 12.32 -6.10 -15.28
CA ASP A 124 12.00 -6.69 -13.96
C ASP A 124 10.60 -6.38 -13.37
N GLN A 125 9.71 -5.76 -14.15
CA GLN A 125 8.33 -5.47 -13.76
C GLN A 125 7.36 -6.43 -14.45
N ALA A 126 6.39 -6.97 -13.72
CA ALA A 126 5.37 -7.84 -14.29
C ALA A 126 4.45 -7.07 -15.22
N VAL A 127 4.35 -7.54 -16.47
CA VAL A 127 3.49 -6.94 -17.49
C VAL A 127 2.04 -7.33 -17.22
N VAL A 128 1.17 -6.34 -17.10
CA VAL A 128 -0.25 -6.52 -16.84
C VAL A 128 -1.06 -6.14 -18.08
N PRO A 129 -1.94 -7.02 -18.59
CA PRO A 129 -2.88 -6.72 -19.67
C PRO A 129 -3.80 -5.56 -19.32
N ASN A 130 -4.32 -4.86 -20.33
CA ASN A 130 -5.24 -3.75 -20.14
C ASN A 130 -6.65 -4.24 -19.72
N ASP A 131 -6.78 -4.67 -18.47
CA ASP A 131 -8.05 -5.09 -17.86
C ASP A 131 -8.29 -4.32 -16.56
N HIS A 132 -9.41 -3.59 -16.53
CA HIS A 132 -9.81 -2.76 -15.40
C HIS A 132 -9.89 -3.57 -14.10
N THR A 133 -10.42 -4.79 -14.16
CA THR A 133 -10.61 -5.65 -12.98
C THR A 133 -9.29 -6.05 -12.35
N ILE A 134 -8.29 -6.35 -13.19
CA ILE A 134 -6.95 -6.72 -12.75
C ILE A 134 -6.26 -5.50 -12.16
N HIS A 135 -6.31 -4.35 -12.84
CA HIS A 135 -5.71 -3.12 -12.32
C HIS A 135 -6.28 -2.74 -10.94
N LEU A 136 -7.60 -2.79 -10.76
CA LEU A 136 -8.23 -2.53 -9.46
C LEU A 136 -7.75 -3.51 -8.38
N SER A 137 -7.68 -4.81 -8.70
CA SER A 137 -7.21 -5.81 -7.74
C SER A 137 -5.77 -5.58 -7.27
N ILE A 138 -4.93 -5.02 -8.15
CA ILE A 138 -3.54 -4.63 -7.86
C ILE A 138 -3.50 -3.37 -7.00
N LEU A 139 -4.38 -2.38 -7.23
CA LEU A 139 -4.38 -1.11 -6.49
C LEU A 139 -5.02 -1.19 -5.10
N LEU A 140 -6.01 -2.05 -4.93
CA LEU A 140 -6.77 -2.18 -3.67
C LEU A 140 -5.86 -2.45 -2.47
N LYS A 141 -4.80 -3.24 -2.66
CA LYS A 141 -3.89 -3.65 -1.57
C LYS A 141 -2.91 -2.56 -1.15
N PRO A 142 -2.10 -1.97 -2.05
CA PRO A 142 -1.17 -0.91 -1.69
C PRO A 142 -1.87 0.40 -1.32
N HIS A 143 -3.16 0.59 -1.63
CA HIS A 143 -3.90 1.80 -1.30
C HIS A 143 -4.83 1.64 -0.10
N ASP A 144 -5.77 0.69 -0.15
CA ASP A 144 -6.89 0.60 0.81
C ASP A 144 -6.64 -0.38 1.95
N SER A 145 -5.47 -1.03 1.99
CA SER A 145 -5.07 -1.78 3.17
C SER A 145 -4.96 -0.82 4.37
N PRO A 146 -5.55 -1.15 5.52
CA PRO A 146 -5.37 -0.37 6.76
C PRO A 146 -3.90 -0.15 7.12
N LEU A 147 -3.01 -1.03 6.69
CA LEU A 147 -1.56 -0.94 6.90
C LEU A 147 -0.87 0.04 5.95
N ALA A 148 -1.44 0.29 4.76
CA ALA A 148 -0.85 1.18 3.76
C ALA A 148 -1.05 2.66 4.13
N GLY A 149 -2.14 2.97 4.83
CA GLY A 149 -2.48 4.31 5.29
C GLY A 149 -2.87 5.26 4.15
N HIS A 150 -3.58 4.76 3.13
CA HIS A 150 -4.10 5.54 1.99
C HIS A 150 -3.05 6.49 1.37
N PRO A 151 -1.97 5.93 0.80
CA PRO A 151 -0.90 6.73 0.22
C PRO A 151 -1.39 7.66 -0.90
N CYS A 152 -0.80 8.84 -0.98
CA CYS A 152 -1.06 9.79 -2.08
C CYS A 152 -0.67 9.22 -3.45
N GLN A 153 -1.18 9.84 -4.52
CA GLN A 153 -0.99 9.42 -5.92
C GLN A 153 0.45 9.04 -6.26
N GLU A 154 1.42 9.89 -5.91
CA GLU A 154 2.84 9.65 -6.22
C GLU A 154 3.41 8.43 -5.50
N LYS A 155 3.00 8.22 -4.25
CA LYS A 155 3.48 7.11 -3.43
C LYS A 155 2.87 5.81 -3.92
N THR A 156 1.56 5.79 -4.21
CA THR A 156 0.87 4.64 -4.81
C THR A 156 1.49 4.27 -6.16
N LEU A 157 1.74 5.26 -7.02
CA LEU A 157 2.43 5.05 -8.31
C LEU A 157 3.80 4.39 -8.11
N LYS A 158 4.62 4.88 -7.18
CA LYS A 158 5.96 4.33 -6.92
C LYS A 158 5.90 2.89 -6.43
N LEU A 159 4.97 2.57 -5.53
CA LEU A 159 4.80 1.21 -5.00
C LEU A 159 4.37 0.23 -6.08
N VAL A 160 3.38 0.60 -6.88
CA VAL A 160 2.84 -0.27 -7.93
C VAL A 160 3.83 -0.44 -9.08
N LYS A 161 4.48 0.66 -9.49
CA LYS A 161 5.48 0.67 -10.57
C LYS A 161 6.73 -0.13 -10.23
N HIS A 162 7.01 -0.40 -8.95
CA HIS A 162 8.13 -1.26 -8.57
C HIS A 162 7.93 -2.69 -9.10
N ASP A 163 6.71 -3.20 -9.00
CA ASP A 163 6.39 -4.60 -9.24
C ASP A 163 5.65 -4.85 -10.57
N PHE A 164 4.87 -3.88 -11.04
CA PHE A 164 3.95 -4.03 -12.16
C PHE A 164 4.10 -2.92 -13.21
N HIS A 165 3.79 -3.27 -14.46
CA HIS A 165 3.79 -2.35 -15.59
C HIS A 165 2.60 -2.59 -16.52
N TRP A 166 1.88 -1.53 -16.87
CA TRP A 166 0.87 -1.55 -17.93
C TRP A 166 0.70 -0.19 -18.59
N SER A 167 0.03 -0.19 -19.76
CA SER A 167 -0.28 1.03 -20.50
C SER A 167 -1.23 1.94 -19.72
N SER A 168 -0.98 3.25 -19.71
CA SER A 168 -1.79 4.24 -18.99
C SER A 168 -1.89 4.05 -17.46
N MET A 169 -0.96 3.31 -16.84
CA MET A 169 -0.92 3.09 -15.38
C MET A 169 -0.95 4.39 -14.57
N THR A 170 -0.24 5.43 -15.03
CA THR A 170 -0.18 6.70 -14.30
C THR A 170 -1.54 7.38 -14.23
N GLN A 171 -2.29 7.38 -15.33
CA GLN A 171 -3.63 7.99 -15.37
C GLN A 171 -4.60 7.17 -14.53
N PHE A 172 -4.58 5.85 -14.69
CA PHE A 172 -5.42 4.94 -13.91
C PHE A 172 -5.26 5.11 -12.39
N ILE A 173 -4.01 5.18 -11.91
CA ILE A 173 -3.73 5.37 -10.48
C ILE A 173 -4.18 6.74 -9.99
N LYS A 174 -3.99 7.79 -10.80
CA LYS A 174 -4.44 9.14 -10.44
C LYS A 174 -5.96 9.19 -10.28
N ASP A 175 -6.68 8.63 -11.25
CA ASP A 175 -8.14 8.58 -11.25
C ASP A 175 -8.64 7.78 -10.04
N TYR A 176 -8.05 6.60 -9.78
CA TYR A 176 -8.37 5.77 -8.62
C TYR A 176 -8.21 6.51 -7.29
N VAL A 177 -7.02 7.06 -7.04
CA VAL A 177 -6.73 7.76 -5.77
C VAL A 177 -7.55 9.03 -5.64
N SER A 178 -7.89 9.70 -6.75
CA SER A 178 -8.76 10.89 -6.72
C SER A 178 -10.22 10.59 -6.37
N SER A 179 -10.64 9.33 -6.51
CA SER A 179 -11.99 8.87 -6.17
C SER A 179 -12.14 8.38 -4.72
N CYS A 180 -11.03 8.35 -3.95
CA CYS A 180 -11.00 7.93 -2.55
C CYS A 180 -11.49 9.03 -1.60
#